data_AF-A0A967WM52-F1
#
_entry.id   AF-A0A967WM52-F1
#
_cell.length_a   1.000
_cell.length_b   1.000
_cell.length_c   1.000
_cell.angle_alpha   90.00
_cell.angle_beta   90.00
_cell.angle_gamma   90.00
#
_symmetry.space_group_name_H-M   'P 1'
#
loop_
_entity.id
_entity.type
_entity.pdbx_description
1 polymer ?
#
loop_
_entity_poly.entity_id
_entity_poly.type
_entity_poly.pdbx_seq_one_letter_code
_entity_poly.pdbx_strand_id
1 'polypeptide(L)'
;MPVVIEKVTAFVTRPTEEGPELLLLEHPFAGIQIPAGTVEDETPEDAVLREVAEETGIDSATIRCCLGTDERALPEGQRIITAPTRVYARPDATSFDWAYLRKGIQVAVNRRDSGFSQISYEEPDRVPEPRFITMSITGWVPSGVLADTVRRHFYQIEYSGPLQ
;
A
#
# COMPACT_ATOMS: atom_id res chain seq x y z
N MET A 1 -9.51 -19.33 -3.76
CA MET A 1 -9.52 -18.62 -2.46
C MET A 1 -9.48 -17.12 -2.78
N PRO A 2 -10.23 -16.26 -2.07
CA PRO A 2 -10.12 -14.82 -2.27
C PRO A 2 -8.67 -14.41 -2.00
N VAL A 3 -8.09 -13.62 -2.89
CA VAL A 3 -6.72 -13.13 -2.71
C VAL A 3 -6.78 -11.99 -1.72
N VAL A 4 -6.06 -12.11 -0.61
CA VAL A 4 -5.93 -11.07 0.42
C VAL A 4 -4.60 -10.35 0.19
N ILE A 5 -4.61 -9.02 0.19
CA ILE A 5 -3.38 -8.24 0.20
C ILE A 5 -2.98 -7.93 1.64
N GLU A 6 -1.75 -8.25 1.98
CA GLU A 6 -1.17 -8.02 3.30
C GLU A 6 -0.50 -6.63 3.32
N LYS A 7 -0.77 -5.85 4.36
CA LYS A 7 -0.20 -4.52 4.60
C LYS A 7 0.28 -4.40 6.03
N VAL A 8 1.20 -3.46 6.27
CA VAL A 8 1.76 -3.18 7.60
C VAL A 8 1.65 -1.71 7.94
N THR A 9 1.60 -1.40 9.23
CA THR A 9 1.68 -0.04 9.75
C THR A 9 2.51 -0.05 11.02
N ALA A 10 3.50 0.84 11.08
CA ALA A 10 4.49 0.92 12.14
C ALA A 10 4.23 2.13 13.04
N PHE A 11 3.83 1.88 14.29
CA PHE A 11 3.86 2.91 15.32
C PHE A 11 5.27 2.96 15.91
N VAL A 12 6.15 3.73 15.29
CA VAL A 12 7.54 3.89 15.74
C VAL A 12 7.55 4.82 16.95
N THR A 13 7.84 4.24 18.11
CA THR A 13 7.83 4.91 19.40
C THR A 13 9.24 5.05 19.97
N ARG A 14 9.48 6.16 20.65
CA ARG A 14 10.69 6.40 21.44
C ARG A 14 10.31 6.71 22.89
N PRO A 15 10.92 6.05 23.89
CA PRO A 15 10.71 6.41 25.28
C PRO A 15 11.43 7.72 25.62
N THR A 16 10.74 8.63 26.33
CA THR A 16 11.32 9.85 26.91
C THR A 16 10.90 10.00 28.37
N GLU A 17 11.50 10.95 29.09
CA GLU A 17 11.11 11.27 30.48
C GLU A 17 9.67 11.78 30.59
N GLU A 18 9.14 12.43 29.55
CA GLU A 18 7.77 12.99 29.52
C GLU A 18 6.72 11.98 29.02
N GLY A 19 7.17 10.83 28.48
CA GLY A 19 6.31 9.80 27.92
C GLY A 19 6.81 9.25 26.57
N PRO A 20 6.09 8.30 25.95
CA PRO A 20 6.45 7.83 24.62
C PRO A 20 6.14 8.88 23.56
N GLU A 21 7.11 9.17 22.70
CA GLU A 21 6.92 9.93 21.47
C GLU A 21 6.58 8.99 20.31
N LEU A 22 5.86 9.49 19.31
CA LEU A 22 5.52 8.79 18.08
C LEU A 22 6.13 9.51 16.88
N LEU A 23 6.85 8.77 16.03
CA LEU A 23 7.36 9.30 14.78
C LEU A 23 6.21 9.53 13.79
N LEU A 24 6.16 10.72 13.20
CA LEU A 24 5.25 11.09 12.13
C LEU A 24 6.04 11.60 10.93
N LEU A 25 5.57 11.30 9.73
CA LEU A 25 6.14 11.76 8.48
C LEU A 25 5.28 12.88 7.91
N GLU A 26 5.91 13.95 7.40
CA GLU A 26 5.20 15.02 6.70
C GLU A 26 5.49 14.94 5.19
N HIS A 27 4.51 14.47 4.42
CA HIS A 27 4.61 14.40 2.97
C HIS A 27 4.03 15.68 2.33
N PRO A 28 4.76 16.36 1.42
CA PRO A 28 4.38 17.67 0.88
C PRO A 28 3.01 17.69 0.18
N PHE A 29 2.56 16.54 -0.31
CA PHE A 29 1.29 16.40 -1.05
C PHE A 29 0.27 15.48 -0.37
N ALA A 30 0.62 14.85 0.76
CA ALA A 30 -0.25 13.87 1.41
C ALA A 30 -0.45 14.10 2.92
N GLY A 31 0.19 15.15 3.48
CA GLY A 31 0.03 15.54 4.87
C GLY A 31 0.80 14.62 5.83
N ILE A 32 0.29 14.53 7.05
CA ILE A 32 0.90 13.76 8.13
C ILE A 32 0.59 12.26 7.97
N GLN A 33 1.62 11.43 8.04
CA GLN A 33 1.55 9.99 7.84
C GLN A 33 2.31 9.24 8.94
N ILE A 34 1.98 7.95 9.06
CA ILE A 34 2.68 6.97 9.88
C ILE A 34 3.32 5.98 8.91
N PRO A 35 4.54 5.46 9.17
CA PRO A 35 5.18 4.54 8.24
C PRO A 35 4.32 3.31 7.97
N ALA A 36 4.12 2.97 6.71
CA ALA A 36 3.20 1.91 6.31
C ALA A 36 3.43 1.44 4.87
N GLY A 37 3.24 0.15 4.63
CA GLY A 37 3.45 -0.40 3.31
C GLY A 37 2.74 -1.70 3.02
N THR A 38 3.13 -2.30 1.90
CA THR A 38 2.57 -3.56 1.42
C THR A 38 3.57 -4.67 1.72
N VAL A 39 3.09 -5.80 2.25
CA VAL A 39 3.94 -6.96 2.47
C VAL A 39 4.23 -7.60 1.11
N GLU A 40 5.50 -7.82 0.80
CA GLU A 40 5.94 -8.43 -0.44
C GLU A 40 6.06 -9.96 -0.31
N ASP A 41 7.18 -10.55 -0.75
CA ASP A 41 7.46 -11.99 -0.60
C ASP A 41 8.10 -12.33 0.76
N GLU A 42 7.89 -11.45 1.75
CA GLU A 42 8.50 -11.46 3.07
C GLU A 42 7.45 -11.60 4.19
N THR A 43 7.89 -11.73 5.45
CA THR A 43 6.95 -11.76 6.59
C THR A 43 6.41 -10.36 6.90
N PRO A 44 5.23 -10.22 7.51
CA PRO A 44 4.75 -8.90 7.98
C PRO A 44 5.73 -8.20 8.94
N GLU A 45 6.48 -8.96 9.75
CA GLU A 45 7.55 -8.46 10.61
C GLU A 45 8.72 -7.88 9.80
N ASP A 46 9.21 -8.59 8.79
CA ASP A 46 10.30 -8.09 7.94
C ASP A 46 9.84 -6.88 7.12
N ALA A 47 8.60 -6.92 6.60
CA ALA A 47 8.01 -5.82 5.86
C ALA A 47 7.91 -4.55 6.71
N VAL A 48 7.45 -4.65 7.96
CA VAL A 48 7.31 -3.44 8.79
C VAL A 48 8.66 -2.81 9.13
N LEU A 49 9.70 -3.60 9.32
CA LEU A 49 11.06 -3.09 9.54
C LEU A 49 11.63 -2.45 8.27
N ARG A 50 11.40 -3.07 7.10
CA ARG A 50 11.80 -2.52 5.80
C ARG A 50 11.13 -1.16 5.53
N GLU A 51 9.82 -1.05 5.71
CA GLU A 51 9.09 0.22 5.50
C GLU A 51 9.56 1.31 6.48
N VAL A 52 9.85 0.95 7.74
CA VAL A 52 10.46 1.91 8.69
C VAL A 52 11.82 2.39 8.18
N ALA A 53 12.69 1.49 7.72
CA ALA A 53 13.99 1.90 7.18
C ALA A 53 13.84 2.79 5.93
N GLU A 54 13.00 2.41 4.98
CA GLU A 54 12.80 3.14 3.71
C GLU A 54 12.18 4.53 3.90
N GLU A 55 11.16 4.67 4.75
CA GLU A 55 10.41 5.91 4.88
C GLU A 55 10.98 6.85 5.96
N THR A 56 11.75 6.32 6.91
CA THR A 56 12.25 7.09 8.07
C THR A 56 13.78 7.18 8.14
N GLY A 57 14.50 6.31 7.43
CA GLY A 57 15.95 6.17 7.54
C GLY A 57 16.43 5.49 8.83
N ILE A 58 15.54 4.87 9.61
CA ILE A 58 15.88 4.15 10.85
C ILE A 58 16.13 2.67 10.55
N ASP A 59 17.40 2.28 10.46
CA ASP A 59 17.79 0.88 10.17
C ASP A 59 17.82 -0.02 11.43
N SER A 60 17.87 0.56 12.62
CA SER A 60 18.09 -0.16 13.89
C SER A 60 16.89 -0.07 14.84
N ALA A 61 15.69 -0.33 14.30
CA ALA A 61 14.46 -0.41 15.07
C ALA A 61 14.15 -1.86 15.51
N THR A 62 13.45 -2.03 16.63
CA THR A 62 13.05 -3.36 17.12
C THR A 62 11.53 -3.48 17.18
N ILE A 63 10.99 -4.62 16.76
CA ILE A 63 9.57 -4.91 16.95
C ILE A 63 9.33 -5.19 18.42
N ARG A 64 8.53 -4.35 19.08
CA ARG A 64 8.16 -4.55 20.49
C ARG A 64 7.00 -5.53 20.62
N CYS A 65 5.96 -5.36 19.81
CA CYS A 65 4.83 -6.28 19.73
C CYS A 65 3.98 -6.03 18.47
N CYS A 66 3.21 -7.06 18.09
CA CYS A 66 2.05 -6.91 17.21
C CYS A 66 0.88 -6.38 18.05
N LEU A 67 0.32 -5.23 17.66
CA LEU A 67 -0.83 -4.60 18.30
C LEU A 67 -2.15 -5.23 17.84
N GLY A 68 -2.15 -5.84 16.66
CA GLY A 68 -3.30 -6.54 16.11
C GLY A 68 -3.35 -6.51 14.59
N THR A 69 -4.43 -7.06 14.06
CA THR A 69 -4.68 -7.17 12.62
C THR A 69 -6.10 -6.72 12.31
N ASP A 70 -6.28 -5.95 11.26
CA ASP A 70 -7.59 -5.55 10.70
C ASP A 70 -7.75 -6.16 9.32
N GLU A 71 -8.83 -6.89 9.09
CA GLU A 71 -9.18 -7.45 7.78
C GLU A 71 -10.48 -6.83 7.30
N ARG A 72 -10.43 -6.19 6.13
CA ARG A 72 -11.56 -5.48 5.56
C ARG A 72 -11.71 -5.76 4.08
N ALA A 73 -12.96 -5.93 3.67
CA ALA A 73 -13.33 -5.89 2.27
C ALA A 73 -13.24 -4.44 1.74
N LEU A 74 -12.77 -4.30 0.51
CA LEU A 74 -12.81 -3.06 -0.23
C LEU A 74 -14.26 -2.77 -0.67
N PRO A 75 -14.63 -1.49 -0.81
CA PRO A 75 -15.93 -1.11 -1.37
C PRO A 75 -16.21 -1.80 -2.71
N GLU A 76 -17.50 -1.91 -3.06
CA GLU A 76 -17.90 -2.46 -4.34
C GLU A 76 -17.20 -1.72 -5.50
N GLY A 77 -16.75 -2.47 -6.50
CA GLY A 77 -16.00 -1.93 -7.63
C GLY A 77 -14.54 -1.56 -7.33
N GLN A 78 -14.07 -1.56 -6.08
CA GLN A 78 -12.66 -1.27 -5.75
C GLN A 78 -11.87 -2.56 -5.57
N ARG A 79 -10.65 -2.61 -6.09
CA ARG A 79 -9.72 -3.73 -5.95
C ARG A 79 -8.30 -3.24 -5.71
N ILE A 80 -7.42 -4.11 -5.24
CA ILE A 80 -5.98 -3.84 -5.14
C ILE A 80 -5.20 -4.80 -6.03
N ILE A 81 -4.17 -4.28 -6.70
CA ILE A 81 -3.21 -5.06 -7.48
C ILE A 81 -2.37 -5.94 -6.53
N THR A 82 -2.39 -7.26 -6.76
CA THR A 82 -1.76 -8.25 -5.86
C THR A 82 -0.39 -8.72 -6.31
N ALA A 83 -0.04 -8.46 -7.56
CA ALA A 83 1.27 -8.67 -8.12
C ALA A 83 1.54 -7.60 -9.18
N PRO A 84 2.79 -7.18 -9.39
CA PRO A 84 3.11 -6.23 -10.43
C PRO A 84 2.60 -6.70 -11.80
N THR A 85 1.92 -5.81 -12.53
CA THR A 85 1.14 -6.21 -13.72
C THR A 85 1.18 -5.17 -14.83
N ARG A 86 1.09 -5.64 -16.07
CA ARG A 86 0.95 -4.77 -17.26
C ARG A 86 -0.51 -4.43 -17.49
N VAL A 87 -0.74 -3.24 -18.04
CA VAL A 87 -2.06 -2.75 -18.44
C VAL A 87 -2.18 -2.81 -19.95
N TYR A 88 -3.08 -3.67 -20.42
CA TYR A 88 -3.31 -3.96 -21.83
C TYR A 88 -4.41 -3.09 -22.42
N ALA A 89 -4.33 -2.80 -23.71
CA ALA A 89 -5.37 -2.05 -24.43
C ALA A 89 -6.66 -2.87 -24.63
N ARG A 90 -6.56 -4.20 -24.61
CA ARG A 90 -7.67 -5.16 -24.80
C ARG A 90 -7.62 -6.27 -23.74
N PRO A 91 -8.70 -7.04 -23.50
CA PRO A 91 -8.71 -8.19 -22.60
C PRO A 91 -7.92 -9.39 -23.19
N ASP A 92 -6.67 -9.15 -23.56
CA ASP A 92 -5.79 -10.08 -24.25
C ASP A 92 -4.34 -9.72 -23.95
N ALA A 93 -3.58 -10.65 -23.36
CA ALA A 93 -2.19 -10.43 -22.99
C ALA A 93 -1.24 -10.30 -24.19
N THR A 94 -1.68 -10.67 -25.40
CA THR A 94 -0.92 -10.45 -26.65
C THR A 94 -1.17 -9.08 -27.26
N SER A 95 -2.15 -8.34 -26.73
CA SER A 95 -2.42 -6.97 -27.17
C SER A 95 -1.37 -5.99 -26.68
N PHE A 96 -1.34 -4.80 -27.28
CA PHE A 96 -0.46 -3.72 -26.87
C PHE A 96 -0.66 -3.38 -25.39
N ASP A 97 0.41 -3.51 -24.60
CA ASP A 97 0.49 -2.98 -23.25
C ASP A 97 1.11 -1.58 -23.25
N TRP A 98 0.64 -0.73 -22.33
CA TRP A 98 0.99 0.69 -22.37
C TRP A 98 1.32 1.30 -21.01
N ALA A 99 1.01 0.59 -19.92
CA ALA A 99 1.35 0.99 -18.56
C ALA A 99 1.66 -0.23 -17.68
N TYR A 100 2.26 0.05 -16.52
CA TYR A 100 2.62 -0.94 -15.52
C TYR A 100 2.16 -0.49 -14.15
N LEU A 101 1.52 -1.37 -13.39
CA LEU A 101 1.06 -1.11 -12.03
C LEU A 101 1.80 -2.03 -11.05
N ARG A 102 2.33 -1.44 -9.98
CA ARG A 102 2.96 -2.17 -8.88
C ARG A 102 1.91 -2.81 -7.96
N LYS A 103 2.35 -3.76 -7.13
CA LYS A 103 1.54 -4.32 -6.05
C LYS A 103 1.08 -3.25 -5.07
N GLY A 104 -0.09 -3.44 -4.48
CA GLY A 104 -0.64 -2.56 -3.45
C GLY A 104 -1.38 -1.33 -3.97
N ILE A 105 -1.38 -1.08 -5.29
CA ILE A 105 -2.16 -0.01 -5.93
C ILE A 105 -3.64 -0.35 -5.91
N GLN A 106 -4.46 0.57 -5.41
CA GLN A 106 -5.91 0.45 -5.47
C GLN A 106 -6.42 0.98 -6.81
N VAL A 107 -7.37 0.26 -7.41
CA VAL A 107 -7.97 0.56 -8.71
C VAL A 107 -9.48 0.35 -8.67
N ALA A 108 -10.21 1.11 -9.48
CA ALA A 108 -11.61 0.84 -9.77
C ALA A 108 -11.71 -0.21 -10.87
N VAL A 109 -12.66 -1.15 -10.76
CA VAL A 109 -13.00 -2.13 -11.80
C VAL A 109 -14.24 -1.66 -12.53
N ASN A 110 -14.09 -1.41 -13.83
CA ASN A 110 -15.16 -0.89 -14.68
C ASN A 110 -16.00 -2.00 -15.29
N ARG A 111 -15.34 -3.07 -15.75
CA ARG A 111 -15.99 -4.25 -16.38
C ARG A 111 -15.04 -5.45 -16.42
N ARG A 112 -15.57 -6.63 -16.74
CA ARG A 112 -14.81 -7.87 -16.87
C ARG A 112 -15.13 -8.55 -18.19
N ASP A 113 -14.13 -9.17 -18.79
CA ASP A 113 -14.25 -9.92 -20.04
C ASP A 113 -13.10 -10.93 -20.16
N SER A 114 -13.40 -12.17 -20.56
CA SER A 114 -12.41 -13.16 -20.98
C SER A 114 -11.24 -13.39 -20.02
N GLY A 115 -11.52 -13.35 -18.70
CA GLY A 115 -10.50 -13.51 -17.66
C GLY A 115 -9.72 -12.23 -17.31
N PHE A 116 -10.01 -11.10 -17.96
CA PHE A 116 -9.47 -9.78 -17.67
C PHE A 116 -10.51 -8.87 -17.01
N SER A 117 -10.01 -7.87 -16.30
CA SER A 117 -10.80 -6.80 -15.71
C SER A 117 -10.29 -5.47 -16.28
N GLN A 118 -11.20 -4.66 -16.84
CA GLN A 118 -10.86 -3.29 -17.19
C GLN A 118 -10.85 -2.48 -15.90
N ILE A 119 -9.74 -1.80 -15.64
CA ILE A 119 -9.53 -0.98 -14.46
C ILE A 119 -9.39 0.49 -14.82
N SER A 120 -9.61 1.35 -13.84
CA SER A 120 -9.18 2.75 -13.82
C SER A 120 -8.36 3.01 -12.56
N TYR A 121 -7.21 3.63 -12.74
CA TYR A 121 -6.37 4.18 -11.69
C TYR A 121 -6.26 5.68 -11.92
N GLU A 122 -6.53 6.47 -10.88
CA GLU A 122 -6.39 7.93 -10.92
C GLU A 122 -5.51 8.36 -9.76
N GLU A 123 -4.47 9.13 -10.08
CA GLU A 123 -3.58 9.74 -9.11
C GLU A 123 -3.86 11.23 -9.05
N PRO A 124 -4.32 11.76 -7.91
CA PRO A 124 -4.47 13.19 -7.73
C PRO A 124 -3.12 13.88 -7.47
N ASP A 125 -3.08 15.20 -7.62
CA ASP A 125 -1.90 15.99 -7.24
C ASP A 125 -1.63 15.99 -5.73
N ARG A 126 -2.67 15.85 -4.92
CA ARG A 126 -2.60 15.85 -3.46
C ARG A 126 -3.80 15.17 -2.83
N VAL A 127 -3.65 14.85 -1.54
CA VAL A 127 -4.73 14.39 -0.67
C VAL A 127 -4.72 15.16 0.66
N PRO A 128 -5.86 15.37 1.33
CA PRO A 128 -7.20 14.87 0.99
C PRO A 128 -7.98 15.75 0.00
N GLU A 129 -7.52 16.97 -0.29
CA GLU A 129 -8.23 17.94 -1.13
C GLU A 129 -7.56 18.09 -2.51
N PRO A 130 -7.85 17.20 -3.48
CA PRO A 130 -7.23 17.22 -4.80
C PRO A 130 -7.66 18.45 -5.61
N ARG A 131 -6.75 19.00 -6.41
CA ARG A 131 -7.02 20.10 -7.35
C ARG A 131 -7.19 19.60 -8.78
N PHE A 132 -6.44 18.57 -9.16
CA PHE A 132 -6.52 17.92 -10.46
C PHE A 132 -5.94 16.49 -10.40
N ILE A 133 -6.21 15.71 -11.44
CA ILE A 133 -5.64 14.37 -11.63
C ILE A 133 -4.33 14.51 -12.39
N THR A 134 -3.22 14.09 -11.78
CA THR A 134 -1.89 14.09 -12.40
C THR A 134 -1.73 12.94 -13.38
N MET A 135 -2.34 11.78 -13.09
CA MET A 135 -2.29 10.60 -13.94
C MET A 135 -3.61 9.84 -13.91
N SER A 136 -4.07 9.41 -15.09
CA SER A 136 -5.22 8.51 -15.22
C SER A 136 -4.86 7.36 -16.15
N ILE A 137 -4.99 6.14 -15.65
CA ILE A 137 -4.72 4.90 -16.40
C ILE A 137 -6.01 4.12 -16.52
N THR A 138 -6.44 3.83 -17.75
CA THR A 138 -7.56 2.92 -18.03
C THR A 138 -7.17 1.83 -19.01
N GLY A 139 -7.31 0.58 -18.61
CA GLY A 139 -6.99 -0.56 -19.48
C GLY A 139 -7.29 -1.88 -18.79
N TRP A 140 -6.80 -2.98 -19.35
CA TRP A 140 -7.14 -4.32 -18.91
C TRP A 140 -5.98 -4.97 -18.18
N VAL A 141 -6.29 -5.63 -17.05
CA VAL A 141 -5.35 -6.46 -16.30
C VAL A 141 -5.95 -7.87 -16.13
N PRO A 142 -5.13 -8.92 -15.99
CA PRO A 142 -5.63 -10.24 -15.64
C PRO A 142 -6.47 -10.18 -14.35
N SER A 143 -7.66 -10.75 -14.33
CA SER A 143 -8.54 -10.67 -13.15
C SER A 143 -7.94 -11.36 -11.92
N GLY A 144 -7.03 -12.32 -12.13
CA GLY A 144 -6.33 -13.02 -11.06
C GLY A 144 -5.36 -12.15 -10.26
N VAL A 145 -4.98 -10.96 -10.75
CA VAL A 145 -4.10 -10.04 -10.01
C VAL A 145 -4.86 -9.01 -9.17
N LEU A 146 -6.14 -9.25 -8.89
CA LEU A 146 -7.00 -8.32 -8.16
C LEU A 146 -7.51 -8.96 -6.86
N ALA A 147 -7.22 -8.31 -5.74
CA ALA A 147 -7.77 -8.60 -4.42
C ALA A 147 -8.93 -7.64 -4.11
N ASP A 148 -9.95 -8.15 -3.41
CA ASP A 148 -11.01 -7.34 -2.80
C ASP A 148 -10.88 -7.21 -1.28
N THR A 149 -9.89 -7.87 -0.69
CA THR A 149 -9.73 -7.91 0.76
C THR A 149 -8.31 -7.46 1.13
N VAL A 150 -8.23 -6.58 2.13
CA VAL A 150 -6.98 -6.10 2.70
C VAL A 150 -6.89 -6.58 4.13
N ARG A 151 -5.76 -7.19 4.48
CA ARG A 151 -5.38 -7.45 5.87
C ARG A 151 -4.23 -6.52 6.23
N ARG A 152 -4.38 -5.75 7.29
CA ARG A 152 -3.36 -4.83 7.78
C ARG A 152 -2.91 -5.26 9.18
N HIS A 153 -1.61 -5.44 9.34
CA HIS A 153 -0.96 -5.69 10.62
C HIS A 153 -0.45 -4.39 11.21
N PHE A 154 -0.64 -4.23 12.52
CA PHE A 154 -0.20 -3.04 13.25
C PHE A 154 0.89 -3.46 14.23
N TYR A 155 2.04 -2.81 14.16
CA TYR A 155 3.17 -3.11 15.04
C TYR A 155 3.56 -1.88 15.84
N GLN A 156 3.90 -2.09 17.12
CA GLN A 156 4.68 -1.12 17.86
C GLN A 156 6.16 -1.41 17.59
N ILE A 157 6.86 -0.40 17.10
CA ILE A 157 8.30 -0.43 16.86
C ILE A 157 8.96 0.46 17.91
N GLU A 158 10.05 0.01 18.50
CA GLU A 158 10.85 0.79 19.44
C GLU A 158 12.14 1.27 18.78
N TYR A 159 12.42 2.57 18.92
CA TYR A 159 13.66 3.19 18.49
C TYR A 159 14.34 3.89 19.67
N SER A 160 15.61 3.56 19.91
CA SER A 160 16.40 4.04 21.05
C SER A 160 17.52 5.00 20.65
N GLY A 161 17.51 5.51 19.41
CA GLY A 161 18.54 6.42 18.91
C GLY A 161 18.29 7.90 19.24
N PRO A 162 19.29 8.76 18.96
CA PRO A 162 19.25 10.18 19.29
C PRO A 162 18.17 10.96 18.53
N LEU A 163 17.86 12.18 18.99
CA LEU A 163 17.05 13.16 18.26
C LEU A 163 17.73 13.46 16.91
N GLN A 164 17.00 13.26 15.80
CA GLN A 164 17.35 13.84 14.50
C GLN A 164 16.97 15.32 14.48
#